data_AF-A0A0X8JV43-F1
#
_entry.id   AF-A0A0X8JV43-F1
#
_cell.length_a   1.000
_cell.length_b   1.000
_cell.length_c   1.000
_cell.angle_alpha   90.00
_cell.angle_beta   90.00
_cell.angle_gamma   90.00
#
_symmetry.space_group_name_H-M   'P 1'
#
loop_
_entity.id
_entity.type
_entity.pdbx_description
1 polymer ?
#
loop_
_entity_poly.entity_id
_entity_poly.type
_entity_poly.pdbx_seq_one_letter_code
_entity_poly.pdbx_strand_id
1 'polypeptide(L)' 'MSVSNKGAGDTRQMSSDWIDTLVQKLGQNSSVAKEIKAAQKNGKLKTGLVGVDKTNEKLIFVPVNIENK' A
#
# COMPACT_ATOMS: atom_id res chain seq x y z
N MET A 1 1.47 16.33 3.92
CA MET A 1 0.55 15.23 3.55
C MET A 1 0.39 14.33 4.76
N SER A 2 -0.84 14.02 5.15
CA SER A 2 -1.14 13.04 6.19
C SER A 2 -1.97 11.92 5.57
N VAL A 3 -1.76 10.70 6.07
CA VAL A 3 -2.51 9.52 5.65
C VAL A 3 -3.59 9.24 6.69
N SER A 4 -4.71 8.65 6.28
CA SER A 4 -5.81 8.38 7.21
C SER A 4 -5.40 7.33 8.24
N ASN A 5 -5.74 7.57 9.51
CA ASN A 5 -5.67 6.53 10.55
C ASN A 5 -6.90 5.60 10.52
N LYS A 6 -7.89 5.91 9.67
CA LYS A 6 -9.16 5.17 9.51
C LYS A 6 -9.28 4.61 8.10
N GLY A 7 -8.30 3.81 7.70
CA GLY A 7 -8.23 3.16 6.40
C GLY A 7 -9.12 1.92 6.32
N ALA A 8 -8.75 0.97 5.46
CA ALA A 8 -9.47 -0.30 5.34
C ALA A 8 -9.43 -1.05 6.68
N GLY A 9 -10.60 -1.29 7.27
CA GLY A 9 -10.70 -1.94 8.59
C GLY A 9 -10.25 -1.06 9.74
N ASP A 10 -10.34 0.27 9.60
CA ASP A 10 -9.94 1.25 10.62
C ASP A 10 -8.44 1.21 10.97
N THR A 11 -7.64 0.69 10.04
CA THR A 11 -6.17 0.64 10.14
C THR A 11 -5.53 1.87 9.49
N ARG A 12 -4.31 2.21 9.91
CA ARG A 12 -3.56 3.32 9.31
C ARG A 12 -3.21 3.01 7.85
N GLN A 13 -3.61 3.87 6.92
CA GLN A 13 -3.32 3.69 5.50
C GLN A 13 -1.81 3.47 5.25
N MET A 14 -1.51 2.54 4.34
CA MET A 14 -0.16 2.09 3.96
C MET A 14 0.64 1.37 5.04
N SER A 15 0.08 1.13 6.23
CA SER A 15 0.70 0.26 7.24
C SER A 15 0.52 -1.22 6.91
N SER A 16 1.24 -2.10 7.61
CA SER A 16 1.12 -3.55 7.41
C SER A 16 -0.31 -4.04 7.61
N ASP A 17 -0.97 -3.62 8.68
CA ASP A 17 -2.34 -4.04 9.01
C ASP A 17 -3.35 -3.60 7.95
N TRP A 18 -3.11 -2.45 7.34
CA TRP A 18 -3.93 -1.97 6.22
C TRP A 18 -3.79 -2.82 4.97
N ILE A 19 -2.56 -3.23 4.65
CA ILE A 19 -2.28 -4.13 3.52
C ILE A 19 -2.95 -5.49 3.77
N ASP A 20 -2.82 -6.03 4.97
CA ASP A 20 -3.41 -7.33 5.33
C ASP A 20 -4.94 -7.27 5.29
N THR A 21 -5.54 -6.17 5.74
CA THR A 21 -6.98 -5.95 5.64
C THR A 21 -7.45 -5.85 4.19
N LEU A 22 -6.69 -5.16 3.34
CA LEU A 22 -6.99 -5.09 1.90
C LEU A 22 -6.94 -6.47 1.26
N VAL A 23 -5.91 -7.25 1.54
CA VAL A 23 -5.75 -8.62 1.04
C VAL A 23 -6.92 -9.50 1.47
N GLN A 24 -7.42 -9.35 2.71
CA GLN A 24 -8.62 -10.06 3.17
C GLN A 24 -9.87 -9.62 2.41
N LYS A 25 -10.07 -8.31 2.23
CA LYS A 25 -11.24 -7.75 1.51
C LYS A 25 -11.28 -8.11 0.03
N LEU A 26 -10.11 -8.23 -0.61
CA LEU A 26 -9.99 -8.68 -2.00
C LEU A 26 -10.39 -10.15 -2.18
N GLY A 27 -10.40 -10.94 -1.11
CA GLY A 27 -10.77 -12.35 -1.12
C GLY A 27 -9.66 -13.28 -1.61
N GLN A 28 -9.72 -14.55 -1.20
CA GLN A 28 -8.63 -15.52 -1.41
C GLN A 28 -8.39 -15.89 -2.88
N ASN A 29 -9.40 -15.74 -3.73
CA ASN A 29 -9.30 -16.05 -5.16
C ASN A 29 -8.76 -14.89 -6.00
N SER A 30 -8.56 -13.70 -5.40
CA SER A 30 -8.03 -12.54 -6.10
C SER A 30 -6.57 -12.74 -6.52
N SER A 31 -6.29 -12.58 -7.81
CA SER A 31 -4.92 -12.55 -8.33
C SER A 31 -4.10 -11.44 -7.68
N VAL A 32 -4.71 -10.26 -7.47
CA VAL A 32 -4.06 -9.13 -6.79
C VAL A 32 -3.67 -9.49 -5.37
N ALA A 33 -4.55 -10.16 -4.62
CA ALA A 33 -4.25 -10.59 -3.26
C ALA A 33 -3.08 -11.59 -3.22
N LYS A 34 -2.98 -12.49 -4.22
CA LYS A 34 -1.87 -13.45 -4.35
C LYS A 34 -0.54 -12.73 -4.62
N GLU A 35 -0.54 -11.77 -5.54
CA GLU A 35 0.67 -10.99 -5.86
C GLU A 35 1.16 -10.15 -4.68
N ILE A 36 0.24 -9.50 -3.94
CA ILE A 36 0.61 -8.74 -2.72
C ILE A 36 1.26 -9.66 -1.69
N LYS A 37 0.66 -10.84 -1.42
CA LYS A 37 1.23 -11.83 -0.48
C LYS A 37 2.60 -12.32 -0.92
N ALA A 38 2.80 -12.58 -2.22
CA ALA A 38 4.08 -12.99 -2.75
C ALA A 38 5.15 -11.88 -2.60
N ALA A 39 4.77 -10.63 -2.88
CA ALA A 39 5.64 -9.47 -2.70
C ALA A 39 6.01 -9.25 -1.22
N GLN A 40 5.07 -9.42 -0.28
CA GLN A 40 5.33 -9.38 1.16
C GLN A 40 6.35 -10.46 1.55
N LYS A 41 6.08 -11.73 1.19
CA LYS A 41 6.95 -12.87 1.51
C LYS A 41 8.38 -12.70 0.98
N ASN A 42 8.52 -12.07 -0.19
CA ASN A 42 9.81 -11.87 -0.83
C ASN A 42 10.50 -10.55 -0.44
N GLY A 43 9.91 -9.75 0.47
CA GLY A 43 10.46 -8.43 0.84
C GLY A 43 10.46 -7.40 -0.31
N LYS A 44 9.65 -7.64 -1.34
CA LYS A 44 9.56 -6.81 -2.55
C LYS A 44 8.40 -5.81 -2.52
N LEU A 45 7.48 -5.93 -1.55
CA LEU A 45 6.39 -4.98 -1.40
C LEU A 45 6.93 -3.61 -1.00
N LYS A 46 6.56 -2.57 -1.76
CA LYS A 46 6.83 -1.17 -1.45
C LYS A 46 5.50 -0.41 -1.42
N THR A 47 5.28 0.37 -0.37
CA THR A 47 4.22 1.39 -0.34
C THR A 47 4.85 2.75 -0.62
N GLY A 48 4.10 3.64 -1.23
CA GLY A 48 4.62 4.93 -1.66
C GLY A 48 3.52 5.88 -2.10
N LEU A 49 3.86 7.16 -2.05
CA LEU A 49 3.05 8.23 -2.63
C LEU A 49 3.44 8.37 -4.10
N VAL A 50 2.44 8.52 -4.96
CA VAL A 50 2.66 8.77 -6.39
C VAL A 50 2.25 10.20 -6.69
N GLY A 51 3.07 10.90 -7.46
CA GLY A 51 2.76 12.23 -7.99
C GLY A 51 3.19 12.34 -9.45
N VAL A 52 2.71 13.38 -10.11
CA VAL A 52 3.16 13.77 -11.45
C VAL A 52 3.96 15.06 -11.31
N ASP A 53 5.18 15.06 -11.83
CA ASP A 53 5.97 16.27 -11.98
C ASP A 53 5.30 17.17 -13.03
N LYS A 54 4.85 18.36 -12.61
CA LYS A 54 4.15 19.29 -13.49
C LYS A 54 5.05 19.90 -14.58
N THR A 55 6.37 19.82 -14.44
CA THR A 55 7.31 20.43 -15.38
C THR A 55 7.62 19.54 -16.59
N ASN A 56 7.55 18.22 -16.41
CA ASN A 56 7.96 17.24 -17.40
C ASN A 56 7.03 16.02 -17.50
N GLU A 57 5.90 16.05 -16.78
CA GLU A 57 4.84 15.03 -16.76
C GLU A 57 5.28 13.63 -16.31
N LYS A 58 6.47 13.51 -15.71
CA LYS A 58 6.96 12.22 -15.22
C LYS A 58 6.23 11.80 -13.94
N LEU A 59 5.93 10.50 -13.86
CA LEU A 59 5.48 9.87 -12.62
C LEU A 59 6.65 9.77 -11.63
N ILE A 60 6.44 10.29 -10.42
CA ILE A 60 7.37 10.18 -9.30
C ILE A 60 6.74 9.25 -8.26
N PHE A 61 7.45 8.18 -7.92
CA PHE A 61 7.12 7.30 -6.81
C PHE A 61 8.05 7.61 -5.63
N VAL A 62 7.47 8.00 -4.50
CA VAL A 62 8.21 8.23 -3.24
C VAL A 62 7.90 7.09 -2.29
N PRO A 63 8.84 6.14 -2.06
CA PRO A 63 8.63 5.06 -1.11
C PRO A 63 8.46 5.61 0.30
N VAL A 64 7.51 5.08 1.06
CA VAL A 64 7.30 5.41 2.46
C VAL A 64 7.25 4.13 3.29
N ASN A 65 7.72 4.21 4.53
CA ASN A 65 7.50 3.17 5.52
C ASN A 65 6.59 3.75 6.60
N ILE A 66 5.35 3.25 6.68
CA ILE A 66 4.38 3.72 7.66
C ILE A 66 4.16 2.62 8.68
N GLU A 67 4.62 2.88 9.90
CA GLU A 67 4.40 1.98 11.03
C GLU A 67 2.94 2.01 11.47
N ASN A 68 2.50 0.90 12.06
CA ASN A 68 1.25 0.85 12.81
C ASN A 68 1.29 1.90 13.95
N LYS A 69 0.12 2.33 14.42
CA LYS A 69 0.01 3.27 15.53
C LYS A 69 -0.06 2.55 16.86
#